data_AF-A0A0F9DU29-F1
#
_entry.id   AF-A0A0F9DU29-F1
#
_cell.length_a   1.000
_cell.length_b   1.000
_cell.length_c   1.000
_cell.angle_alpha   90.00
_cell.angle_beta   90.00
_cell.angle_gamma   90.00
#
_symmetry.space_group_name_H-M   'P 1'
#
loop_
_entity.id
_entity.type
_entity.pdbx_description
1 polymer ?
#
loop_
_entity_poly.entity_id
_entity_poly.type
_entity_poly.pdbx_seq_one_letter_code
_entity_poly.pdbx_strand_id
1 'polypeptide(L)'
;LTRPMVWAAAGAYADAKVTDPIVPVTPGRFGKYEAVLAAPIRAARNLLTQRERAEGHGWRNFGDTWAYNESDKTRGPYTGLHVVNHYNNEYDLGFGMLMQAMRNADADPALARAWWKLGIEGLWHEADIDIYHTRSDIAPVYNGGMFTHTAHGVEAGRSTHRTAPRDEVYGLLQWPWGRGGGPESGHFRNRGILLGWLVTGDRHLLDAANDIRDLVEFKVRKNRFAQISRPNRDAGNNMQILLDAYLLSGDRKYLTLCDKIAATASFDAVTKRSRRAVTGRTAWQYCLFLKSLARLIETKAQRGIKDTATTESYLKYARAIHQRFYVSRGRRWTSGSWSMLVCEVMMIAAELTDDSAERKKFIQAAADAFAFHLGVPSVEGLIRNRYLGRTFIEPAATRRKNARSKYAPLPSVLILWVSPSSKSHST
;
A
#
# COMPACT_ATOMS: atom_id res chain seq x y z
N LEU A 1 -23.10 14.77 12.49
CA LEU A 1 -23.70 15.51 11.35
C LEU A 1 -23.85 14.58 10.16
N THR A 2 -25.05 14.12 9.86
CA THR A 2 -25.37 13.36 8.63
C THR A 2 -25.45 14.33 7.46
N ARG A 3 -24.29 14.79 6.98
CA ARG A 3 -24.25 15.57 5.74
C ARG A 3 -24.64 14.61 4.59
N PRO A 4 -25.61 14.99 3.74
CA PRO A 4 -25.91 14.18 2.56
C PRO A 4 -24.66 14.12 1.69
N MET A 5 -24.27 12.90 1.31
CA MET A 5 -23.13 12.64 0.44
C MET A 5 -23.65 12.11 -0.87
N VAL A 6 -23.10 12.62 -1.97
CA VAL A 6 -23.36 12.13 -3.31
C VAL A 6 -22.08 11.48 -3.81
N TRP A 7 -22.20 10.28 -4.35
CA TRP A 7 -21.08 9.58 -4.97
C TRP A 7 -21.33 9.43 -6.46
N ALA A 8 -20.24 9.38 -7.21
CA ALA A 8 -20.30 8.90 -8.58
C ALA A 8 -20.49 7.37 -8.59
N ALA A 9 -20.98 6.83 -9.71
CA ALA A 9 -20.99 5.39 -9.93
C ALA A 9 -19.56 4.83 -9.90
N ALA A 10 -19.41 3.57 -9.50
CA ALA A 10 -18.10 2.90 -9.43
C ALA A 10 -17.38 2.90 -10.79
N GLY A 11 -18.14 2.73 -11.88
CA GLY A 11 -17.63 2.82 -13.25
C GLY A 11 -17.07 4.21 -13.58
N ALA A 12 -17.73 5.28 -13.11
CA ALA A 12 -17.25 6.65 -13.35
C ALA A 12 -15.91 6.92 -12.65
N TYR A 13 -15.71 6.41 -11.43
CA TYR A 13 -14.41 6.48 -10.77
C TYR A 13 -13.33 5.69 -11.54
N ALA A 14 -13.67 4.50 -12.05
CA ALA A 14 -12.73 3.68 -12.82
C ALA A 14 -12.32 4.34 -14.15
N ASP A 15 -13.24 5.04 -14.80
CA ASP A 15 -13.03 5.69 -16.10
C ASP A 15 -12.39 7.08 -16.01
N ALA A 16 -12.47 7.74 -14.85
CA ALA A 16 -11.97 9.09 -14.67
C ALA A 16 -10.47 9.22 -14.97
N LYS A 17 -9.66 8.18 -14.74
CA LYS A 17 -8.19 8.18 -14.86
C LYS A 17 -7.48 9.28 -14.06
N VAL A 18 -8.20 9.95 -13.15
CA VAL A 18 -7.66 10.92 -12.19
C VAL A 18 -7.25 10.23 -10.88
N THR A 19 -7.90 9.11 -10.55
CA THR A 19 -7.56 8.25 -9.42
C THR A 19 -6.69 7.08 -9.87
N ASP A 20 -6.16 6.33 -8.90
CA ASP A 20 -5.62 5.00 -9.14
C ASP A 20 -6.57 4.10 -9.92
N PRO A 21 -6.04 3.08 -10.63
CA PRO A 21 -6.85 2.05 -11.23
C PRO A 21 -7.79 1.41 -10.19
N ILE A 22 -9.09 1.65 -10.36
CA ILE A 22 -10.16 1.05 -9.58
C ILE A 22 -10.83 -0.01 -10.47
N VAL A 23 -11.15 -1.15 -9.86
CA VAL A 23 -11.98 -2.19 -10.49
C VAL A 23 -13.28 -2.27 -9.70
N PRO A 24 -14.43 -1.89 -10.29
CA PRO A 24 -15.74 -2.01 -9.64
C PRO A 24 -16.02 -3.45 -9.19
N VAL A 25 -16.71 -3.61 -8.05
CA VAL A 25 -17.14 -4.94 -7.62
C VAL A 25 -18.15 -5.47 -8.62
N THR A 26 -17.93 -6.70 -9.07
CA THR A 26 -18.93 -7.48 -9.81
C THR A 26 -19.49 -8.55 -8.87
N PRO A 27 -20.77 -8.47 -8.47
CA PRO A 27 -21.39 -9.47 -7.61
C PRO A 27 -21.16 -10.90 -8.12
N GLY A 28 -20.84 -11.82 -7.21
CA GLY A 28 -20.55 -13.22 -7.53
C GLY A 28 -19.15 -13.49 -8.09
N ARG A 29 -18.39 -12.47 -8.48
CA ARG A 29 -17.01 -12.63 -8.96
C ARG A 29 -16.04 -12.52 -7.77
N PHE A 30 -15.04 -13.42 -7.72
CA PHE A 30 -13.99 -13.42 -6.70
C PHE A 30 -14.49 -13.46 -5.24
N GLY A 31 -15.58 -14.18 -4.95
CA GLY A 31 -16.26 -14.14 -3.64
C GLY A 31 -15.35 -14.29 -2.41
N LYS A 32 -14.34 -15.16 -2.43
CA LYS A 32 -13.37 -15.28 -1.32
C LYS A 32 -12.52 -14.03 -1.11
N TYR A 33 -12.05 -13.42 -2.20
CA TYR A 33 -11.27 -12.18 -2.14
C TYR A 33 -12.14 -11.02 -1.64
N GLU A 34 -13.35 -10.87 -2.17
CA GLU A 34 -14.27 -9.83 -1.73
C GLU A 34 -14.72 -10.03 -0.27
N ALA A 35 -14.86 -11.28 0.19
CA ALA A 35 -15.12 -11.57 1.60
C ALA A 35 -13.95 -11.16 2.52
N VAL A 36 -12.71 -11.43 2.11
CA VAL A 36 -11.50 -10.98 2.85
C VAL A 36 -11.47 -9.45 2.89
N LEU A 37 -11.75 -8.79 1.76
CA LEU A 37 -11.79 -7.33 1.70
C LEU A 37 -12.92 -6.73 2.54
N ALA A 38 -14.09 -7.37 2.63
CA ALA A 38 -15.22 -6.87 3.41
C ALA A 38 -15.13 -7.18 4.91
N ALA A 39 -14.29 -8.15 5.30
CA ALA A 39 -14.13 -8.60 6.69
C ALA A 39 -13.81 -7.46 7.69
N PRO A 40 -12.98 -6.44 7.38
CA PRO A 40 -12.72 -5.34 8.30
C PRO A 40 -13.93 -4.44 8.61
N ILE A 41 -15.06 -4.65 7.93
CA ILE A 41 -16.36 -4.03 8.25
C ILE A 41 -17.37 -5.06 8.75
N ARG A 42 -17.41 -6.26 8.13
CA ARG A 42 -18.51 -7.22 8.31
C ARG A 42 -18.24 -8.32 9.32
N ALA A 43 -16.97 -8.64 9.60
CA ALA A 43 -16.67 -9.72 10.53
C ALA A 43 -17.12 -9.35 11.95
N ALA A 44 -17.37 -10.35 12.79
CA ALA A 44 -17.73 -10.13 14.19
C ALA A 44 -16.67 -9.31 14.94
N ARG A 45 -15.39 -9.49 14.57
CA ARG A 45 -14.28 -8.62 14.97
C ARG A 45 -13.79 -7.85 13.76
N ASN A 46 -14.04 -6.54 13.77
CA ASN A 46 -13.79 -5.61 12.67
C ASN A 46 -13.30 -4.25 13.19
N LEU A 47 -12.99 -3.30 12.30
CA LEU A 47 -12.44 -2.00 12.68
C LEU A 47 -13.37 -1.17 13.57
N LEU A 48 -14.69 -1.28 13.39
CA LEU A 48 -15.69 -0.58 14.20
C LEU A 48 -15.73 -1.16 15.61
N THR A 49 -15.83 -2.48 15.73
CA THR A 49 -15.82 -3.16 17.05
C THR A 49 -14.49 -2.97 17.78
N GLN A 50 -13.38 -2.84 17.05
CA GLN A 50 -12.07 -2.53 17.63
C GLN A 50 -12.02 -1.10 18.16
N ARG A 51 -12.61 -0.13 17.45
CA ARG A 51 -12.75 1.25 17.94
C ARG A 51 -13.55 1.30 19.24
N GLU A 52 -14.67 0.59 19.32
CA GLU A 52 -15.46 0.52 20.57
C GLU A 52 -14.66 -0.12 21.71
N ARG A 53 -13.97 -1.23 21.45
CA ARG A 53 -13.19 -1.93 22.48
C ARG A 53 -11.99 -1.12 22.98
N ALA A 54 -11.38 -0.31 22.13
CA ALA A 54 -10.25 0.56 22.49
C ALA A 54 -10.70 1.93 23.01
N GLU A 55 -12.01 2.20 23.10
CA GLU A 55 -12.56 3.52 23.44
C GLU A 55 -11.97 4.65 22.58
N GLY A 56 -11.78 4.38 21.28
CA GLY A 56 -11.12 5.27 20.32
C GLY A 56 -11.95 6.49 19.89
N HIS A 57 -12.62 7.16 20.83
CA HIS A 57 -13.58 8.24 20.60
C HIS A 57 -13.13 9.62 21.11
N GLY A 58 -12.02 9.69 21.84
CA GLY A 58 -11.51 10.95 22.40
C GLY A 58 -11.15 11.98 21.34
N TRP A 59 -11.11 13.27 21.71
CA TRP A 59 -10.83 14.41 20.81
C TRP A 59 -9.60 14.20 19.90
N ARG A 60 -8.52 13.64 20.45
CA ARG A 60 -7.29 13.38 19.69
C ARG A 60 -7.24 12.00 19.04
N ASN A 61 -8.14 11.09 19.40
CA ASN A 61 -8.03 9.67 19.07
C ASN A 61 -9.05 9.25 18.00
N PHE A 62 -10.20 9.93 17.94
CA PHE A 62 -11.26 9.62 16.99
C PHE A 62 -10.74 9.70 15.56
N GLY A 63 -11.03 8.66 14.77
CA GLY A 63 -10.57 8.50 13.39
C GLY A 63 -9.35 7.59 13.24
N ASP A 64 -8.50 7.43 14.26
CA ASP A 64 -7.40 6.47 14.20
C ASP A 64 -7.91 5.02 14.24
N THR A 65 -7.04 4.11 13.84
CA THR A 65 -7.19 2.68 14.01
C THR A 65 -6.28 2.15 15.10
N TRP A 66 -6.77 1.17 15.84
CA TRP A 66 -5.97 0.46 16.84
C TRP A 66 -5.11 -0.58 16.15
N ALA A 67 -3.81 -0.66 16.47
CA ALA A 67 -2.93 -1.73 16.01
C ALA A 67 -3.17 -3.03 16.81
N TYR A 68 -4.40 -3.56 16.65
CA TYR A 68 -4.92 -4.71 17.39
C TYR A 68 -4.03 -5.97 17.30
N ASN A 69 -3.20 -6.08 16.27
CA ASN A 69 -2.28 -7.20 16.09
C ASN A 69 -1.04 -7.14 17.01
N GLU A 70 -0.90 -6.11 17.84
CA GLU A 70 0.24 -5.93 18.72
C GLU A 70 -0.01 -6.43 20.14
N SER A 71 1.06 -6.87 20.78
CA SER A 71 1.10 -7.29 22.17
C SER A 71 2.31 -6.63 22.83
N ASP A 72 2.33 -6.49 24.15
CA ASP A 72 3.46 -5.91 24.87
C ASP A 72 4.72 -6.75 24.67
N LYS A 73 5.85 -6.08 24.42
CA LYS A 73 7.16 -6.69 24.20
C LYS A 73 8.26 -5.97 24.96
N THR A 74 7.90 -5.32 26.07
CA THR A 74 8.81 -4.54 26.93
C THR A 74 9.65 -5.41 27.86
N ARG A 75 9.43 -6.75 27.83
CA ARG A 75 10.06 -7.73 28.73
C ARG A 75 9.81 -7.45 30.22
N GLY A 76 8.79 -6.64 30.53
CA GLY A 76 8.28 -6.37 31.87
C GLY A 76 7.10 -7.28 32.26
N PRO A 77 6.43 -6.99 33.40
CA PRO A 77 5.34 -7.82 33.93
C PRO A 77 4.12 -7.94 33.01
N TYR A 78 3.96 -7.03 32.05
CA TYR A 78 2.85 -7.04 31.09
C TYR A 78 3.20 -7.70 29.76
N THR A 79 4.41 -8.27 29.61
CA THR A 79 4.86 -8.88 28.34
C THR A 79 3.87 -9.93 27.82
N GLY A 80 3.55 -9.83 26.53
CA GLY A 80 2.64 -10.74 25.85
C GLY A 80 1.16 -10.40 26.01
N LEU A 81 0.81 -9.44 26.88
CA LEU A 81 -0.56 -8.95 26.98
C LEU A 81 -0.93 -8.09 25.77
N HIS A 82 -2.22 -7.97 25.51
CA HIS A 82 -2.74 -7.13 24.44
C HIS A 82 -2.58 -5.65 24.82
N VAL A 83 -2.05 -4.84 23.90
CA VAL A 83 -1.78 -3.42 24.17
C VAL A 83 -2.75 -2.50 23.45
N VAL A 84 -3.12 -1.38 24.07
CA VAL A 84 -3.77 -0.28 23.36
C VAL A 84 -2.69 0.65 22.82
N ASN A 85 -2.73 0.89 21.51
CA ASN A 85 -1.75 1.71 20.81
C ASN A 85 -2.39 2.47 19.65
N HIS A 86 -1.76 3.57 19.26
CA HIS A 86 -2.16 4.35 18.11
C HIS A 86 -1.47 3.79 16.88
N TYR A 87 -2.23 3.41 15.87
CA TYR A 87 -1.66 2.96 14.59
C TYR A 87 -1.34 4.14 13.68
N ASN A 88 -1.84 5.34 14.00
CA ASN A 88 -1.78 6.53 13.17
C ASN A 88 -2.09 6.18 11.72
N ASN A 89 -3.11 5.36 11.45
CA ASN A 89 -3.50 4.89 10.11
C ASN A 89 -2.35 4.52 9.16
N GLU A 90 -1.30 3.84 9.66
CA GLU A 90 -0.09 3.50 8.92
C GLU A 90 -0.37 2.76 7.59
N TYR A 91 0.52 2.93 6.61
CA TYR A 91 0.45 2.32 5.26
C TYR A 91 -0.71 2.81 4.40
N ASP A 92 -1.19 4.02 4.68
CA ASP A 92 -2.19 4.75 3.89
C ASP A 92 -3.53 4.03 3.95
N LEU A 93 -3.92 3.66 5.18
CA LEU A 93 -5.13 2.89 5.42
C LEU A 93 -6.37 3.65 4.92
N GLY A 94 -6.41 4.97 5.09
CA GLY A 94 -7.45 5.84 4.56
C GLY A 94 -7.58 5.75 3.03
N PHE A 95 -6.47 5.66 2.28
CA PHE A 95 -6.50 5.40 0.84
C PHE A 95 -7.20 4.08 0.52
N GLY A 96 -6.81 3.00 1.22
CA GLY A 96 -7.44 1.69 1.05
C GLY A 96 -8.95 1.71 1.31
N MET A 97 -9.37 2.39 2.37
CA MET A 97 -10.77 2.56 2.75
C MET A 97 -11.57 3.30 1.67
N LEU A 98 -11.08 4.45 1.19
CA LEU A 98 -11.76 5.20 0.12
C LEU A 98 -11.81 4.42 -1.19
N MET A 99 -10.76 3.68 -1.53
CA MET A 99 -10.75 2.80 -2.70
C MET A 99 -11.83 1.71 -2.59
N GLN A 100 -12.01 1.11 -1.41
CA GLN A 100 -13.10 0.15 -1.19
C GLN A 100 -14.48 0.81 -1.26
N ALA A 101 -14.64 2.02 -0.74
CA ALA A 101 -15.89 2.76 -0.84
C ALA A 101 -16.28 2.98 -2.31
N MET A 102 -15.37 3.52 -3.13
CA MET A 102 -15.64 3.83 -4.54
C MET A 102 -15.92 2.56 -5.37
N ARG A 103 -15.17 1.47 -5.16
CA ARG A 103 -15.39 0.21 -5.90
C ARG A 103 -16.77 -0.42 -5.59
N ASN A 104 -17.28 -0.24 -4.37
CA ASN A 104 -18.54 -0.82 -3.91
C ASN A 104 -19.75 0.11 -4.10
N ALA A 105 -19.56 1.31 -4.64
CA ALA A 105 -20.60 2.35 -4.70
C ALA A 105 -21.94 1.85 -5.25
N ASP A 106 -21.90 1.04 -6.31
CA ASP A 106 -23.10 0.47 -6.95
C ASP A 106 -23.46 -0.93 -6.42
N ALA A 107 -22.46 -1.80 -6.25
CA ALA A 107 -22.67 -3.21 -5.93
C ALA A 107 -23.11 -3.44 -4.48
N ASP A 108 -22.66 -2.59 -3.55
CA ASP A 108 -22.91 -2.72 -2.13
C ASP A 108 -22.87 -1.35 -1.41
N PRO A 109 -23.92 -0.51 -1.57
CA PRO A 109 -23.92 0.86 -1.06
C PRO A 109 -23.75 0.95 0.47
N ALA A 110 -24.20 -0.07 1.21
CA ALA A 110 -24.05 -0.11 2.66
C ALA A 110 -22.59 -0.33 3.06
N LEU A 111 -21.90 -1.29 2.42
CA LEU A 111 -20.47 -1.50 2.62
C LEU A 111 -19.66 -0.28 2.17
N ALA A 112 -20.02 0.32 1.04
CA ALA A 112 -19.41 1.55 0.56
C ALA A 112 -19.50 2.68 1.59
N ARG A 113 -20.67 2.84 2.27
CA ARG A 113 -20.88 3.90 3.28
C ARG A 113 -20.02 3.67 4.51
N ALA A 114 -19.91 2.43 4.95
CA ALA A 114 -19.07 2.09 6.10
C ALA A 114 -17.58 2.37 5.81
N TRP A 115 -17.11 1.98 4.62
CA TRP A 115 -15.74 2.27 4.18
C TRP A 115 -15.47 3.75 4.04
N TRP A 116 -16.38 4.50 3.42
CA TRP A 116 -16.25 5.94 3.25
C TRP A 116 -16.15 6.63 4.60
N LYS A 117 -17.05 6.29 5.54
CA LYS A 117 -17.07 6.90 6.87
C LYS A 117 -15.74 6.68 7.59
N LEU A 118 -15.26 5.44 7.66
CA LEU A 118 -13.96 5.15 8.28
C LEU A 118 -12.81 5.87 7.55
N GLY A 119 -12.83 5.88 6.22
CA GLY A 119 -11.79 6.51 5.40
C GLY A 119 -11.69 8.01 5.64
N ILE A 120 -12.80 8.75 5.53
CA ILE A 120 -12.78 10.21 5.73
C ILE A 120 -12.48 10.58 7.19
N GLU A 121 -13.06 9.87 8.16
CA GLU A 121 -12.74 10.10 9.58
C GLU A 121 -11.25 9.86 9.87
N GLY A 122 -10.66 8.81 9.30
CA GLY A 122 -9.24 8.53 9.45
C GLY A 122 -8.33 9.52 8.76
N LEU A 123 -8.73 10.02 7.58
CA LEU A 123 -7.97 11.04 6.86
C LEU A 123 -8.02 12.42 7.53
N TRP A 124 -9.16 12.80 8.11
CA TRP A 124 -9.23 14.00 8.96
C TRP A 124 -8.37 13.86 10.20
N HIS A 125 -8.39 12.69 10.86
CA HIS A 125 -7.48 12.42 11.97
C HIS A 125 -6.02 12.56 11.57
N GLU A 126 -5.59 11.92 10.48
CA GLU A 126 -4.22 12.03 9.98
C GLU A 126 -3.87 13.50 9.68
N ALA A 127 -4.79 14.23 9.06
CA ALA A 127 -4.63 15.62 8.68
C ALA A 127 -4.56 16.58 9.88
N ASP A 128 -5.30 16.34 10.96
CA ASP A 128 -5.36 17.24 12.12
C ASP A 128 -4.35 16.88 13.23
N ILE A 129 -4.10 15.59 13.42
CA ILE A 129 -3.43 15.05 14.62
C ILE A 129 -2.03 14.53 14.32
N ASP A 130 -1.87 13.79 13.21
CA ASP A 130 -0.64 13.06 12.91
C ASP A 130 0.38 13.89 12.13
N ILE A 131 0.02 15.06 11.61
CA ILE A 131 0.92 15.92 10.83
C ILE A 131 1.38 17.13 11.67
N TYR A 132 2.67 17.43 11.57
CA TYR A 132 3.27 18.59 12.21
C TYR A 132 3.24 19.81 11.28
N HIS A 133 2.15 20.57 11.30
CA HIS A 133 1.88 21.71 10.39
C HIS A 133 2.78 22.94 10.53
N THR A 134 3.76 22.94 11.44
CA THR A 134 4.65 24.10 11.57
C THR A 134 5.51 24.27 10.32
N ARG A 135 5.78 25.53 9.98
CA ARG A 135 6.75 25.93 8.95
C ARG A 135 7.96 26.66 9.53
N SER A 136 8.00 26.78 10.86
CA SER A 136 8.93 27.64 11.59
C SER A 136 9.76 26.88 12.61
N ASP A 137 9.76 25.54 12.57
CA ASP A 137 10.67 24.77 13.41
C ASP A 137 12.13 25.11 13.04
N ILE A 138 12.97 25.26 14.07
CA ILE A 138 14.40 25.53 13.92
C ILE A 138 15.13 24.43 13.14
N ALA A 139 14.56 23.22 13.11
CA ALA A 139 15.00 22.10 12.30
C ALA A 139 14.00 21.87 11.15
N PRO A 140 14.22 22.47 9.96
CA PRO A 140 13.26 22.40 8.84
C PRO A 140 12.98 20.99 8.31
N VAL A 141 13.75 19.99 8.75
CA VAL A 141 13.56 18.57 8.43
C VAL A 141 12.34 17.95 9.12
N TYR A 142 11.66 18.70 9.99
CA TYR A 142 10.45 18.29 10.68
C TYR A 142 9.19 19.06 10.24
N ASN A 143 9.34 20.24 9.63
CA ASN A 143 8.22 21.07 9.17
C ASN A 143 7.34 20.33 8.16
N GLY A 144 6.06 20.09 8.47
CA GLY A 144 5.13 19.32 7.64
C GLY A 144 5.28 17.80 7.72
N GLY A 145 6.04 17.31 8.71
CA GLY A 145 6.31 15.90 8.87
C GLY A 145 5.21 15.14 9.61
N MET A 146 4.95 13.92 9.16
CA MET A 146 4.01 13.01 9.84
C MET A 146 4.68 12.27 10.99
N PHE A 147 4.01 12.21 12.14
CA PHE A 147 4.40 11.40 13.29
C PHE A 147 4.17 9.92 13.02
N THR A 148 5.02 9.09 13.63
CA THR A 148 4.86 7.64 13.53
C THR A 148 3.85 7.16 14.57
N HIS A 149 3.24 6.01 14.28
CA HIS A 149 2.44 5.25 15.23
C HIS A 149 3.19 4.98 16.55
N THR A 150 2.45 4.61 17.60
CA THR A 150 3.04 4.23 18.90
C THR A 150 4.07 3.11 18.71
N ALA A 151 5.21 3.17 19.38
CA ALA A 151 6.26 2.15 19.24
C ALA A 151 5.74 0.70 19.35
N HIS A 152 6.21 -0.16 18.45
CA HIS A 152 5.70 -1.52 18.30
C HIS A 152 5.72 -2.32 19.59
N GLY A 153 4.58 -2.89 19.99
CA GLY A 153 4.50 -3.72 21.18
C GLY A 153 4.82 -2.97 22.46
N VAL A 154 4.51 -1.68 22.50
CA VAL A 154 4.50 -0.86 23.70
C VAL A 154 3.09 -0.28 23.84
N GLU A 155 2.54 -0.36 25.05
CA GLU A 155 1.29 0.31 25.40
C GLU A 155 1.44 1.83 25.20
N ALA A 156 0.46 2.48 24.58
CA ALA A 156 0.50 3.93 24.39
C ALA A 156 0.60 4.66 25.74
N GLY A 157 -0.09 4.19 26.77
CA GLY A 157 -0.03 4.77 28.11
C GLY A 157 -0.37 6.26 28.10
N ARG A 158 0.61 7.12 28.41
CA ARG A 158 0.48 8.60 28.32
C ARG A 158 0.99 9.18 27.00
N SER A 159 1.40 8.34 26.06
CA SER A 159 1.78 8.79 24.73
C SER A 159 0.58 9.43 24.04
N THR A 160 0.87 10.41 23.21
CA THR A 160 -0.10 10.92 22.24
C THR A 160 0.18 10.24 20.90
N HIS A 161 -0.43 10.72 19.83
CA HIS A 161 -0.15 10.30 18.45
C HIS A 161 1.26 10.69 17.93
N ARG A 162 2.21 10.96 18.82
CA ARG A 162 3.57 11.47 18.52
C ARG A 162 4.66 10.46 18.89
N THR A 163 4.51 9.23 18.43
CA THR A 163 5.50 8.15 18.47
C THR A 163 5.66 7.38 19.80
N ALA A 164 6.17 7.98 20.87
CA ALA A 164 6.71 7.19 21.99
C ALA A 164 6.08 7.55 23.35
N PRO A 165 5.71 6.58 24.20
CA PRO A 165 5.41 6.85 25.59
C PRO A 165 6.67 7.30 26.35
N ARG A 166 6.46 8.03 27.44
CA ARG A 166 7.53 8.57 28.29
C ARG A 166 8.59 7.50 28.64
N ASP A 167 8.13 6.32 29.02
CA ASP A 167 9.01 5.25 29.52
C ASP A 167 9.94 4.71 28.42
N GLU A 168 9.48 4.68 27.16
CA GLU A 168 10.34 4.38 26.02
C GLU A 168 11.39 5.49 25.80
N VAL A 169 10.95 6.76 25.81
CA VAL A 169 11.80 7.93 25.58
C VAL A 169 12.92 8.04 26.62
N TYR A 170 12.66 7.66 27.87
CA TYR A 170 13.69 7.67 28.92
C TYR A 170 14.45 6.34 29.05
N GLY A 171 14.12 5.33 28.24
CA GLY A 171 14.85 4.05 28.21
C GLY A 171 14.58 3.17 29.42
N LEU A 172 13.40 3.32 30.00
CA LEU A 172 12.94 2.53 31.14
C LEU A 172 12.37 1.16 30.69
N LEU A 173 12.21 0.95 29.38
CA LEU A 173 11.68 -0.28 28.79
C LEU A 173 12.79 -1.11 28.12
N GLN A 174 12.76 -2.43 28.30
CA GLN A 174 13.65 -3.36 27.60
C GLN A 174 12.98 -3.91 26.34
N TRP A 175 13.36 -3.35 25.20
CA TRP A 175 12.59 -3.53 23.96
C TRP A 175 13.49 -3.83 22.75
N PRO A 176 13.19 -4.84 21.91
CA PRO A 176 14.14 -5.33 20.92
C PRO A 176 14.16 -4.59 19.58
N TRP A 177 13.33 -3.57 19.37
CA TRP A 177 13.32 -2.78 18.11
C TRP A 177 14.07 -1.44 18.22
N GLY A 178 14.42 -0.99 19.43
CA GLY A 178 15.13 0.28 19.66
C GLY A 178 14.26 1.51 19.37
N ARG A 179 14.54 2.64 20.04
CA ARG A 179 13.66 3.84 20.02
C ARG A 179 13.26 4.26 18.61
N GLY A 180 11.95 4.31 18.37
CA GLY A 180 11.37 4.91 17.16
C GLY A 180 11.31 6.44 17.27
N GLY A 181 11.12 7.12 16.14
CA GLY A 181 10.98 8.57 16.12
C GLY A 181 10.44 9.07 14.78
N GLY A 182 9.47 9.98 14.81
CA GLY A 182 9.03 10.76 13.65
C GLY A 182 9.41 12.24 13.78
N PRO A 183 9.39 13.02 12.69
CA PRO A 183 9.02 12.64 11.32
C PRO A 183 10.09 11.92 10.48
N GLU A 184 9.78 10.71 10.01
CA GLU A 184 10.67 9.81 9.23
C GLU A 184 10.00 9.41 7.91
N SER A 185 10.76 9.44 6.79
CA SER A 185 10.18 9.33 5.44
C SER A 185 9.48 8.00 5.17
N GLY A 186 9.87 6.94 5.87
CA GLY A 186 9.28 5.61 5.79
C GLY A 186 7.87 5.50 6.33
N HIS A 187 7.38 6.51 7.05
CA HIS A 187 5.99 6.60 7.52
C HIS A 187 5.17 7.66 6.77
N PHE A 188 5.80 8.42 5.87
CA PHE A 188 5.11 9.44 5.08
C PHE A 188 4.19 8.82 4.05
N ARG A 189 3.02 9.45 3.90
CA ARG A 189 1.99 9.10 2.92
C ARG A 189 1.06 10.28 2.81
N ASN A 190 0.55 10.52 1.61
CA ASN A 190 -0.42 11.57 1.35
C ASN A 190 -1.44 11.16 0.28
N ARG A 191 -1.43 9.91 -0.18
CA ARG A 191 -2.26 9.50 -1.31
C ARG A 191 -3.72 9.42 -0.92
N GLY A 192 -3.99 8.86 0.27
CA GLY A 192 -5.31 8.87 0.88
C GLY A 192 -5.83 10.27 1.10
N ILE A 193 -5.00 11.16 1.66
CA ILE A 193 -5.34 12.56 1.93
C ILE A 193 -5.68 13.30 0.63
N LEU A 194 -4.83 13.16 -0.40
CA LEU A 194 -5.07 13.75 -1.73
C LEU A 194 -6.34 13.18 -2.39
N LEU A 195 -6.55 11.86 -2.30
CA LEU A 195 -7.78 11.24 -2.80
C LEU A 195 -9.01 11.79 -2.07
N GLY A 196 -8.93 11.91 -0.74
CA GLY A 196 -9.98 12.51 0.09
C GLY A 196 -10.32 13.93 -0.37
N TRP A 197 -9.33 14.78 -0.60
CA TRP A 197 -9.54 16.09 -1.21
C TRP A 197 -10.18 16.01 -2.60
N LEU A 198 -9.68 15.15 -3.50
CA LEU A 198 -10.23 15.03 -4.87
C LEU A 198 -11.71 14.66 -4.88
N VAL A 199 -12.17 13.81 -3.95
CA VAL A 199 -13.56 13.33 -3.91
C VAL A 199 -14.49 14.16 -3.03
N THR A 200 -13.97 15.05 -2.19
CA THR A 200 -14.77 15.90 -1.29
C THR A 200 -14.66 17.40 -1.56
N GLY A 201 -13.58 17.84 -2.22
CA GLY A 201 -13.19 19.24 -2.31
C GLY A 201 -12.64 19.83 -1.01
N ASP A 202 -12.42 19.03 0.03
CA ASP A 202 -11.98 19.51 1.35
C ASP A 202 -10.55 20.07 1.31
N ARG A 203 -10.43 21.39 1.42
CA ARG A 203 -9.15 22.11 1.35
C ARG A 203 -8.25 21.83 2.54
N HIS A 204 -8.81 21.48 3.69
CA HIS A 204 -8.01 21.11 4.86
C HIS A 204 -7.14 19.88 4.57
N LEU A 205 -7.69 18.86 3.91
CA LEU A 205 -6.92 17.70 3.45
C LEU A 205 -5.85 18.09 2.43
N LEU A 206 -6.16 18.99 1.49
CA LEU A 206 -5.16 19.47 0.53
C LEU A 206 -3.99 20.18 1.22
N ASP A 207 -4.26 21.03 2.21
CA ASP A 207 -3.23 21.76 2.95
C ASP A 207 -2.33 20.78 3.74
N ALA A 208 -2.91 19.78 4.39
CA ALA A 208 -2.16 18.72 5.07
C ALA A 208 -1.27 17.91 4.10
N ALA A 209 -1.79 17.52 2.93
CA ALA A 209 -0.99 16.84 1.91
C ALA A 209 0.15 17.72 1.37
N ASN A 210 -0.09 19.04 1.28
CA ASN A 210 0.88 20.02 0.83
C ASN A 210 2.03 20.21 1.82
N ASP A 211 1.77 20.15 3.13
CA ASP A 211 2.81 20.24 4.15
C ASP A 211 3.79 19.05 4.05
N ILE A 212 3.28 17.81 3.90
CA ILE A 212 4.12 16.63 3.68
C ILE A 212 4.92 16.76 2.38
N ARG A 213 4.26 17.20 1.30
CA ARG A 213 4.92 17.39 0.00
C ARG A 213 6.06 18.42 0.08
N ASP A 214 5.87 19.55 0.77
CA ASP A 214 6.92 20.56 0.93
C ASP A 214 8.11 20.01 1.70
N LEU A 215 7.85 19.20 2.74
CA LEU A 215 8.93 18.55 3.47
C LEU A 215 9.73 17.58 2.60
N VAL A 216 9.04 16.72 1.85
CA VAL A 216 9.69 15.74 0.95
C VAL A 216 10.48 16.45 -0.14
N GLU A 217 9.91 17.48 -0.76
CA GLU A 217 10.58 18.34 -1.74
C GLU A 217 11.88 18.89 -1.16
N PHE A 218 11.81 19.51 0.02
CA PHE A 218 12.96 20.07 0.71
C PHE A 218 14.03 19.02 1.00
N LYS A 219 13.64 17.91 1.65
CA LYS A 219 14.56 16.82 2.05
C LYS A 219 15.29 16.26 0.83
N VAL A 220 14.57 15.93 -0.24
CA VAL A 220 15.13 15.32 -1.45
C VAL A 220 15.96 16.33 -2.25
N ARG A 221 15.47 17.55 -2.46
CA ARG A 221 16.20 18.58 -3.22
C ARG A 221 17.50 18.97 -2.53
N LYS A 222 17.45 19.30 -1.23
CA LYS A 222 18.62 19.71 -0.43
C LYS A 222 19.50 18.55 0.04
N ASN A 223 19.07 17.31 -0.20
CA ASN A 223 19.74 16.10 0.30
C ASN A 223 19.93 16.11 1.82
N ARG A 224 18.93 16.62 2.57
CA ARG A 224 18.94 16.68 4.04
C ARG A 224 17.97 15.64 4.58
N PHE A 225 18.48 14.59 5.23
CA PHE A 225 17.67 13.46 5.71
C PHE A 225 16.72 12.92 4.62
N ALA A 226 17.19 12.86 3.38
CA ALA A 226 16.38 12.43 2.24
C ALA A 226 15.99 10.95 2.33
N GLN A 227 16.82 10.09 2.93
CA GLN A 227 16.56 8.65 3.08
C GLN A 227 16.29 7.92 1.74
N ILE A 228 16.82 8.44 0.63
CA ILE A 228 16.58 7.92 -0.72
C ILE A 228 17.66 6.93 -1.22
N SER A 229 18.61 6.56 -0.36
CA SER A 229 19.77 5.73 -0.73
C SER A 229 19.50 4.23 -0.64
N ARG A 230 18.33 3.81 -0.18
CA ARG A 230 17.97 2.40 -0.14
C ARG A 230 16.67 2.20 -0.91
N PRO A 231 16.51 1.08 -1.62
CA PRO A 231 15.27 0.72 -2.29
C PRO A 231 14.28 0.18 -1.25
N ASN A 232 13.89 1.02 -0.29
CA ASN A 232 13.02 0.69 0.83
C ASN A 232 11.77 1.60 0.84
N ARG A 233 10.95 1.46 1.89
CA ARG A 233 9.75 2.27 2.06
C ARG A 233 10.04 3.78 2.03
N ASP A 234 11.15 4.24 2.61
CA ASP A 234 11.51 5.65 2.69
C ASP A 234 11.66 6.26 1.28
N ALA A 235 12.45 5.61 0.42
CA ALA A 235 12.61 6.03 -0.97
C ALA A 235 11.30 5.89 -1.77
N GLY A 236 10.53 4.83 -1.51
CA GLY A 236 9.25 4.58 -2.16
C GLY A 236 8.21 5.67 -1.85
N ASN A 237 8.05 6.03 -0.59
CA ASN A 237 7.10 7.04 -0.12
C ASN A 237 7.51 8.43 -0.62
N ASN A 238 8.79 8.79 -0.51
CA ASN A 238 9.28 10.07 -1.05
C ASN A 238 9.02 10.17 -2.56
N MET A 239 9.28 9.10 -3.32
CA MET A 239 9.00 9.08 -4.76
C MET A 239 7.50 9.19 -5.05
N GLN A 240 6.65 8.50 -4.28
CA GLN A 240 5.20 8.56 -4.45
C GLN A 240 4.69 9.99 -4.26
N ILE A 241 5.06 10.64 -3.16
CA ILE A 241 4.61 11.99 -2.79
C ILE A 241 5.02 13.02 -3.86
N LEU A 242 6.26 12.93 -4.35
CA LEU A 242 6.75 13.80 -5.43
C LEU A 242 6.04 13.51 -6.75
N LEU A 243 5.78 12.25 -7.06
CA LEU A 243 5.06 11.87 -8.28
C LEU A 243 3.61 12.38 -8.26
N ASP A 244 2.94 12.29 -7.11
CA ASP A 244 1.59 12.82 -6.92
C ASP A 244 1.58 14.35 -7.09
N ALA A 245 2.60 15.05 -6.57
CA ALA A 245 2.78 16.48 -6.79
C ALA A 245 2.96 16.84 -8.27
N TYR A 246 3.74 16.04 -9.02
CA TYR A 246 3.89 16.20 -10.46
C TYR A 246 2.57 16.00 -11.21
N LEU A 247 1.82 14.94 -10.88
CA LEU A 247 0.55 14.62 -11.53
C LEU A 247 -0.50 15.70 -11.31
N LEU A 248 -0.50 16.34 -10.14
CA LEU A 248 -1.43 17.42 -9.81
C LEU A 248 -1.07 18.78 -10.41
N SER A 249 0.23 19.11 -10.49
CA SER A 249 0.69 20.45 -10.88
C SER A 249 1.26 20.56 -12.29
N GLY A 250 1.70 19.44 -12.88
CA GLY A 250 2.50 19.44 -14.11
C GLY A 250 3.93 19.98 -13.94
N ASP A 251 4.33 20.41 -12.74
CA ASP A 251 5.64 21.04 -12.50
C ASP A 251 6.77 20.00 -12.58
N ARG A 252 7.60 20.15 -13.62
CA ARG A 252 8.69 19.22 -13.94
C ARG A 252 9.73 19.09 -12.84
N LYS A 253 9.83 20.04 -11.89
CA LYS A 253 10.79 19.93 -10.77
C LYS A 253 10.56 18.66 -9.97
N TYR A 254 9.30 18.27 -9.78
CA TYR A 254 8.95 17.06 -9.02
C TYR A 254 9.39 15.79 -9.76
N LEU A 255 9.21 15.76 -11.09
CA LEU A 255 9.69 14.67 -11.92
C LEU A 255 11.22 14.55 -11.89
N THR A 256 11.94 15.68 -11.91
CA THR A 256 13.41 15.70 -11.73
C THR A 256 13.83 15.13 -10.37
N LEU A 257 13.08 15.41 -9.30
CA LEU A 257 13.34 14.84 -7.99
C LEU A 257 13.03 13.33 -7.94
N CYS A 258 11.97 12.86 -8.59
CA CYS A 258 11.73 11.42 -8.76
C CYS A 258 12.90 10.73 -9.48
N ASP A 259 13.47 11.35 -10.52
CA ASP A 259 14.61 10.83 -11.26
C ASP A 259 15.87 10.73 -10.40
N LYS A 260 16.09 11.72 -9.54
CA LYS A 260 17.16 11.68 -8.52
C LYS A 260 17.00 10.47 -7.60
N ILE A 261 15.78 10.17 -7.14
CA ILE A 261 15.51 8.98 -6.30
C ILE A 261 15.76 7.71 -7.09
N ALA A 262 15.19 7.58 -8.30
CA ALA A 262 15.33 6.41 -9.15
C ALA A 262 16.80 6.09 -9.45
N ALA A 263 17.62 7.10 -9.73
CA ALA A 263 19.06 6.94 -9.95
C ALA A 263 19.80 6.53 -8.67
N THR A 264 19.52 7.20 -7.55
CA THR A 264 20.22 6.99 -6.26
C THR A 264 19.94 5.62 -5.64
N ALA A 265 18.71 5.13 -5.83
CA ALA A 265 18.23 3.82 -5.39
C ALA A 265 18.19 2.79 -6.53
N SER A 266 18.86 3.06 -7.67
CA SER A 266 18.92 2.10 -8.77
C SER A 266 19.64 0.82 -8.36
N PHE A 267 19.29 -0.29 -8.99
CA PHE A 267 19.87 -1.61 -8.68
C PHE A 267 21.39 -1.59 -8.73
N ASP A 268 21.96 -0.97 -9.77
CA ASP A 268 23.40 -0.92 -9.99
C ASP A 268 24.08 0.02 -8.97
N ALA A 269 23.49 1.19 -8.67
CA ALA A 269 24.04 2.11 -7.66
C ALA A 269 24.04 1.48 -6.26
N VAL A 270 22.96 0.80 -5.89
CA VAL A 270 22.85 0.10 -4.60
C VAL A 270 23.81 -1.09 -4.55
N THR A 271 23.91 -1.89 -5.62
CA THR A 271 24.87 -2.99 -5.68
C THR A 271 26.30 -2.49 -5.55
N LYS A 272 26.66 -1.40 -6.24
CA LYS A 272 27.99 -0.79 -6.13
C LYS A 272 28.29 -0.34 -4.70
N ARG A 273 27.34 0.33 -4.05
CA ARG A 273 27.51 0.84 -2.68
C ARG A 273 27.51 -0.25 -1.61
N SER A 274 26.68 -1.29 -1.76
CA SER A 274 26.38 -2.25 -0.70
C SER A 274 26.78 -3.69 -1.02
N ARG A 275 27.43 -3.94 -2.16
CA ARG A 275 27.82 -5.26 -2.72
C ARG A 275 26.65 -6.21 -3.05
N ARG A 276 25.45 -5.95 -2.51
CA ARG A 276 24.20 -6.68 -2.79
C ARG A 276 23.04 -5.68 -2.84
N ALA A 277 22.23 -5.74 -3.91
CA ALA A 277 21.03 -4.91 -4.05
C ALA A 277 19.87 -5.33 -3.14
N VAL A 278 19.75 -6.63 -2.85
CA VAL A 278 18.65 -7.20 -2.06
C VAL A 278 19.21 -8.01 -0.89
N THR A 279 18.81 -7.65 0.32
CA THR A 279 19.27 -8.21 1.60
C THR A 279 18.07 -8.45 2.53
N GLY A 280 18.31 -8.83 3.78
CA GLY A 280 17.24 -9.01 4.78
C GLY A 280 16.43 -10.29 4.64
N ARG A 281 15.39 -10.42 5.48
CA ARG A 281 14.55 -11.63 5.59
C ARG A 281 13.29 -11.59 4.72
N THR A 282 12.85 -10.42 4.28
CA THR A 282 11.57 -10.22 3.58
C THR A 282 11.71 -9.24 2.42
N ALA A 283 10.80 -9.31 1.44
CA ALA A 283 10.81 -8.49 0.23
C ALA A 283 10.03 -7.18 0.33
N TRP A 284 9.26 -6.97 1.41
CA TRP A 284 8.18 -5.97 1.43
C TRP A 284 8.67 -4.52 1.23
N GLN A 285 9.79 -4.14 1.85
CA GLN A 285 10.34 -2.78 1.70
C GLN A 285 10.74 -2.48 0.25
N TYR A 286 11.34 -3.46 -0.42
CA TYR A 286 11.67 -3.36 -1.84
C TYR A 286 10.40 -3.23 -2.68
N CYS A 287 9.35 -3.97 -2.33
CA CYS A 287 8.11 -3.92 -3.08
C CYS A 287 7.43 -2.54 -2.97
N LEU A 288 7.48 -1.88 -1.81
CA LEU A 288 6.98 -0.51 -1.66
C LEU A 288 7.74 0.48 -2.57
N PHE A 289 9.08 0.40 -2.60
CA PHE A 289 9.87 1.20 -3.54
C PHE A 289 9.51 0.92 -5.00
N LEU A 290 9.43 -0.36 -5.37
CA LEU A 290 9.15 -0.76 -6.75
C LEU A 290 7.75 -0.34 -7.19
N LYS A 291 6.74 -0.35 -6.31
CA LYS A 291 5.42 0.19 -6.66
C LYS A 291 5.49 1.64 -7.11
N SER A 292 6.20 2.49 -6.38
CA SER A 292 6.41 3.89 -6.77
C SER A 292 7.25 4.01 -8.05
N LEU A 293 8.27 3.16 -8.20
CA LEU A 293 9.10 3.13 -9.41
C LEU A 293 8.30 2.74 -10.67
N ALA A 294 7.39 1.78 -10.56
CA ALA A 294 6.49 1.38 -11.63
C ALA A 294 5.57 2.53 -12.05
N ARG A 295 5.00 3.27 -11.09
CA ARG A 295 4.19 4.44 -11.38
C ARG A 295 4.98 5.52 -12.11
N LEU A 296 6.24 5.73 -11.74
CA LEU A 296 7.13 6.66 -12.44
C LEU A 296 7.36 6.22 -13.91
N ILE A 297 7.68 4.94 -14.13
CA ILE A 297 7.87 4.36 -15.47
C ILE A 297 6.60 4.56 -16.30
N GLU A 298 5.43 4.22 -15.77
CA GLU A 298 4.16 4.39 -16.46
C GLU A 298 3.86 5.87 -16.77
N THR A 299 4.06 6.76 -15.78
CA THR A 299 3.82 8.20 -15.92
C THR A 299 4.66 8.80 -17.04
N LYS A 300 5.93 8.40 -17.13
CA LYS A 300 6.86 8.79 -18.19
C LYS A 300 6.43 8.21 -19.55
N ALA A 301 6.09 6.93 -19.60
CA ALA A 301 5.65 6.27 -20.83
C ALA A 301 4.39 6.91 -21.43
N GLN A 302 3.39 7.25 -20.59
CA GLN A 302 2.17 7.96 -21.02
C GLN A 302 2.45 9.35 -21.61
N ARG A 303 3.61 9.95 -21.30
CA ARG A 303 4.06 11.25 -21.79
C ARG A 303 5.11 11.12 -22.91
N GLY A 304 5.29 9.93 -23.47
CA GLY A 304 6.29 9.67 -24.52
C GLY A 304 7.75 9.73 -24.05
N ILE A 305 8.00 9.77 -22.74
CA ILE A 305 9.36 9.78 -22.19
C ILE A 305 9.81 8.32 -22.01
N LYS A 306 10.78 7.89 -22.82
CA LYS A 306 11.39 6.56 -22.70
C LYS A 306 12.40 6.55 -21.55
N ASP A 307 12.20 5.67 -20.58
CA ASP A 307 13.10 5.50 -19.42
C ASP A 307 13.56 4.05 -19.28
N THR A 308 14.48 3.66 -20.18
CA THR A 308 15.05 2.31 -20.22
C THR A 308 15.84 1.99 -18.96
N ALA A 309 16.56 2.97 -18.40
CA ALA A 309 17.42 2.74 -17.24
C ALA A 309 16.61 2.41 -15.98
N THR A 310 15.53 3.15 -15.72
CA THR A 310 14.63 2.88 -14.59
C THR A 310 13.89 1.55 -14.79
N THR A 311 13.46 1.25 -16.02
CA THR A 311 12.80 -0.02 -16.35
C THR A 311 13.74 -1.22 -16.14
N GLU A 312 14.99 -1.13 -16.59
CA GLU A 312 16.00 -2.18 -16.38
C GLU A 312 16.31 -2.35 -14.89
N SER A 313 16.43 -1.25 -14.14
CA SER A 313 16.61 -1.29 -12.68
C SER A 313 15.45 -2.02 -11.99
N TYR A 314 14.21 -1.75 -12.39
CA TYR A 314 13.02 -2.45 -11.90
C TYR A 314 13.13 -3.97 -12.14
N LEU A 315 13.43 -4.38 -13.37
CA LEU A 315 13.54 -5.80 -13.74
C LEU A 315 14.68 -6.50 -12.97
N LYS A 316 15.84 -5.85 -12.80
CA LYS A 316 16.94 -6.38 -11.98
C LYS A 316 16.52 -6.61 -10.52
N TYR A 317 15.77 -5.68 -9.93
CA TYR A 317 15.21 -5.89 -8.59
C TYR A 317 14.20 -7.04 -8.55
N ALA A 318 13.26 -7.10 -9.52
CA ALA A 318 12.28 -8.18 -9.60
C ALA A 318 12.95 -9.55 -9.72
N ARG A 319 13.97 -9.70 -10.57
CA ARG A 319 14.81 -10.89 -10.69
C ARG A 319 15.45 -11.28 -9.35
N ALA A 320 16.07 -10.31 -8.67
CA ALA A 320 16.74 -10.55 -7.39
C ALA A 320 15.76 -10.95 -6.27
N ILE A 321 14.58 -10.32 -6.22
CA ILE A 321 13.50 -10.67 -5.28
C ILE A 321 12.99 -12.08 -5.57
N HIS A 322 12.67 -12.38 -6.82
CA HIS A 322 12.21 -13.70 -7.26
C HIS A 322 13.23 -14.79 -6.88
N GLN A 323 14.51 -14.58 -7.17
CA GLN A 323 15.56 -15.55 -6.84
C GLN A 323 15.71 -15.73 -5.32
N ARG A 324 15.86 -14.62 -4.59
CA ARG A 324 16.18 -14.65 -3.15
C ARG A 324 15.02 -15.13 -2.30
N PHE A 325 13.80 -14.62 -2.52
CA PHE A 325 12.70 -14.80 -1.59
C PHE A 325 11.70 -15.88 -2.01
N TYR A 326 11.80 -16.37 -3.23
CA TYR A 326 10.90 -17.39 -3.75
C TYR A 326 11.66 -18.65 -4.21
N VAL A 327 12.57 -18.55 -5.19
CA VAL A 327 13.31 -19.73 -5.69
C VAL A 327 14.15 -20.38 -4.60
N SER A 328 14.97 -19.61 -3.88
CA SER A 328 15.84 -20.14 -2.82
C SER A 328 15.07 -20.78 -1.65
N ARG A 329 13.76 -20.51 -1.56
CA ARG A 329 12.84 -21.04 -0.54
C ARG A 329 11.97 -22.18 -1.07
N GLY A 330 12.42 -22.85 -2.14
CA GLY A 330 11.67 -23.96 -2.73
C GLY A 330 10.40 -23.51 -3.47
N ARG A 331 10.42 -22.32 -4.09
CA ARG A 331 9.28 -21.72 -4.81
C ARG A 331 8.05 -21.53 -3.91
N ARG A 332 8.30 -21.03 -2.69
CA ARG A 332 7.27 -20.73 -1.71
C ARG A 332 7.49 -19.35 -1.10
N TRP A 333 6.43 -18.54 -1.07
CA TRP A 333 6.44 -17.30 -0.32
C TRP A 333 6.26 -17.57 1.16
N THR A 334 7.04 -16.87 1.98
CA THR A 334 6.93 -16.89 3.45
C THR A 334 6.69 -15.49 4.02
N SER A 335 6.49 -14.51 3.14
CA SER A 335 6.19 -13.13 3.48
C SER A 335 4.69 -13.00 3.74
N GLY A 336 4.27 -13.11 5.00
CA GLY A 336 2.88 -13.12 5.51
C GLY A 336 1.86 -12.23 4.77
N SER A 337 1.38 -11.16 5.41
CA SER A 337 0.40 -10.23 4.82
C SER A 337 0.93 -9.48 3.59
N TRP A 338 2.26 -9.35 3.48
CA TRP A 338 2.95 -8.61 2.41
C TRP A 338 3.07 -9.36 1.07
N SER A 339 2.54 -10.59 0.99
CA SER A 339 2.48 -11.37 -0.25
C SER A 339 1.74 -10.66 -1.37
N MET A 340 0.75 -9.80 -1.08
CA MET A 340 0.06 -9.00 -2.09
C MET A 340 0.96 -7.95 -2.75
N LEU A 341 1.89 -7.33 -2.02
CA LEU A 341 2.87 -6.40 -2.61
C LEU A 341 3.80 -7.13 -3.59
N VAL A 342 4.19 -8.36 -3.23
CA VAL A 342 5.01 -9.21 -4.08
C VAL A 342 4.24 -9.61 -5.33
N CYS A 343 2.97 -9.99 -5.19
CA CYS A 343 2.10 -10.27 -6.33
C CYS A 343 2.11 -9.12 -7.33
N GLU A 344 1.82 -7.91 -6.87
CA GLU A 344 1.79 -6.70 -7.71
C GLU A 344 3.12 -6.43 -8.42
N VAL A 345 4.24 -6.48 -7.70
CA VAL A 345 5.57 -6.25 -8.29
C VAL A 345 5.92 -7.29 -9.34
N MET A 346 5.61 -8.56 -9.09
CA MET A 346 5.85 -9.63 -10.06
C MET A 346 4.94 -9.47 -11.30
N MET A 347 3.68 -9.06 -11.13
CA MET A 347 2.79 -8.79 -12.27
C MET A 347 3.32 -7.64 -13.13
N ILE A 348 3.77 -6.55 -12.52
CA ILE A 348 4.36 -5.42 -13.25
C ILE A 348 5.65 -5.85 -13.95
N ALA A 349 6.52 -6.63 -13.29
CA ALA A 349 7.73 -7.17 -13.91
C ALA A 349 7.39 -8.03 -15.14
N ALA A 350 6.32 -8.83 -15.06
CA ALA A 350 5.81 -9.60 -16.17
C ALA A 350 5.31 -8.72 -17.32
N GLU A 351 4.74 -7.54 -17.05
CA GLU A 351 4.32 -6.60 -18.09
C GLU A 351 5.52 -5.91 -18.77
N LEU A 352 6.54 -5.54 -17.98
CA LEU A 352 7.72 -4.80 -18.43
C LEU A 352 8.76 -5.64 -19.18
N THR A 353 8.89 -6.94 -18.91
CA THR A 353 9.90 -7.79 -19.58
C THR A 353 9.49 -8.18 -20.99
N ASP A 354 10.39 -8.07 -21.96
CA ASP A 354 10.18 -8.57 -23.32
C ASP A 354 10.46 -10.08 -23.45
N ASP A 355 11.14 -10.69 -22.47
CA ASP A 355 11.42 -12.13 -22.47
C ASP A 355 10.18 -12.94 -22.03
N SER A 356 9.66 -13.76 -22.95
CA SER A 356 8.51 -14.62 -22.71
C SER A 356 8.73 -15.69 -21.62
N ALA A 357 9.95 -16.18 -21.44
CA ALA A 357 10.28 -17.16 -20.42
C ALA A 357 10.35 -16.51 -19.04
N GLU A 358 10.96 -15.33 -18.95
CA GLU A 358 10.96 -14.51 -17.75
C GLU A 358 9.54 -14.08 -17.33
N ARG A 359 8.73 -13.61 -18.29
CA ARG A 359 7.33 -13.26 -18.08
C ARG A 359 6.55 -14.39 -17.40
N LYS A 360 6.72 -15.64 -17.86
CA LYS A 360 6.08 -16.81 -17.26
C LYS A 360 6.51 -17.03 -15.81
N LYS A 361 7.79 -16.85 -15.48
CA LYS A 361 8.32 -16.99 -14.11
C LYS A 361 7.70 -15.95 -13.17
N PHE A 362 7.58 -14.70 -13.62
CA PHE A 362 6.98 -13.64 -12.81
C PHE A 362 5.48 -13.84 -12.59
N ILE A 363 4.70 -14.20 -13.63
CA ILE A 363 3.28 -14.53 -13.48
C ILE A 363 3.09 -15.69 -12.50
N GLN A 364 3.94 -16.71 -12.62
CA GLN A 364 3.95 -17.86 -11.72
C GLN A 364 4.17 -17.44 -10.26
N ALA A 365 5.21 -16.64 -10.01
CA ALA A 365 5.53 -16.16 -8.68
C ALA A 365 4.43 -15.23 -8.11
N ALA A 366 3.80 -14.41 -8.95
CA ALA A 366 2.67 -13.57 -8.57
C ALA A 366 1.45 -14.40 -8.16
N ALA A 367 1.10 -15.42 -8.96
CA ALA A 367 0.00 -16.32 -8.69
C ALA A 367 0.15 -17.03 -7.33
N ASP A 368 1.36 -17.50 -7.05
CA ASP A 368 1.65 -18.18 -5.78
C ASP A 368 1.60 -17.20 -4.59
N ALA A 369 1.97 -15.94 -4.79
CA ALA A 369 1.87 -14.92 -3.75
C ALA A 369 0.40 -14.63 -3.41
N PHE A 370 -0.43 -14.46 -4.44
CA PHE A 370 -1.87 -14.24 -4.30
C PHE A 370 -2.56 -15.45 -3.62
N ALA A 371 -2.27 -16.66 -4.09
CA ALA A 371 -2.82 -17.90 -3.54
C ALA A 371 -2.43 -18.09 -2.06
N PHE A 372 -1.15 -17.85 -1.73
CA PHE A 372 -0.65 -17.87 -0.35
C PHE A 372 -1.43 -16.89 0.55
N HIS A 373 -1.68 -15.67 0.08
CA HIS A 373 -2.41 -14.66 0.84
C HIS A 373 -3.85 -15.10 1.15
N LEU A 374 -4.53 -15.66 0.15
CA LEU A 374 -5.92 -16.10 0.29
C LEU A 374 -6.07 -17.46 1.00
N GLY A 375 -4.97 -18.14 1.34
CA GLY A 375 -5.00 -19.49 1.90
C GLY A 375 -5.61 -20.52 0.94
N VAL A 376 -5.48 -20.29 -0.37
CA VAL A 376 -6.00 -21.21 -1.41
C VAL A 376 -4.85 -21.88 -2.17
N PRO A 377 -5.05 -23.09 -2.72
CA PRO A 377 -4.06 -23.71 -3.59
C PRO A 377 -3.80 -22.88 -4.85
N SER A 378 -2.53 -22.79 -5.26
CA SER A 378 -2.16 -22.19 -6.55
C SER A 378 -2.31 -23.23 -7.66
N VAL A 379 -3.44 -23.20 -8.36
CA VAL A 379 -3.76 -24.12 -9.47
C VAL A 379 -3.71 -23.43 -10.83
N GLU A 380 -3.61 -24.23 -11.89
CA GLU A 380 -3.75 -23.76 -13.27
C GLU A 380 -5.13 -23.07 -13.43
N GLY A 381 -5.16 -21.83 -13.93
CA GLY A 381 -6.39 -21.06 -14.09
C GLY A 381 -6.84 -20.16 -12.93
N LEU A 382 -6.22 -20.20 -11.74
CA LEU A 382 -6.45 -19.19 -10.69
C LEU A 382 -5.93 -17.81 -11.18
N ILE A 383 -4.72 -17.84 -11.74
CA ILE A 383 -4.03 -16.74 -12.49
C ILE A 383 -3.21 -17.32 -13.69
N ARG A 384 -2.96 -18.64 -13.73
CA ARG A 384 -2.14 -19.30 -14.76
C ARG A 384 -3.01 -19.75 -15.94
N ASN A 385 -3.36 -18.86 -16.86
CA ASN A 385 -4.11 -19.23 -18.06
C ASN A 385 -3.17 -19.79 -19.16
N ARG A 386 -3.21 -21.10 -19.44
CA ARG A 386 -2.49 -21.73 -20.57
C ARG A 386 -3.22 -21.63 -21.92
N TYR A 387 -4.48 -21.20 -21.96
CA TYR A 387 -5.34 -21.30 -23.15
C TYR A 387 -5.34 -20.08 -24.08
N LEU A 388 -4.53 -19.04 -23.82
CA LEU A 388 -4.39 -17.89 -24.71
C LEU A 388 -3.02 -17.87 -25.38
N GLY A 389 -2.85 -18.77 -26.34
CA GLY A 389 -1.75 -18.73 -27.30
C GLY A 389 -1.92 -17.59 -28.30
N ARG A 390 -0.82 -16.86 -28.54
CA ARG A 390 -0.58 -15.86 -29.62
C ARG A 390 -1.23 -14.46 -29.49
N THR A 391 -0.95 -13.72 -28.41
CA THR A 391 -1.15 -12.24 -28.38
C THR A 391 -0.04 -11.43 -29.08
N PHE A 392 0.84 -12.09 -29.85
CA PHE A 392 1.97 -11.45 -30.55
C PHE A 392 1.57 -10.83 -31.90
N ILE A 393 0.39 -11.18 -32.43
CA ILE A 393 -0.09 -10.73 -33.76
C ILE A 393 -0.95 -9.45 -33.63
N GLU A 394 -1.25 -8.99 -32.41
CA GLU A 394 -2.18 -7.88 -32.19
C GLU A 394 -1.48 -6.51 -32.07
N PRO A 395 -2.13 -5.42 -32.53
CA PRO A 395 -1.67 -4.05 -32.38
C PRO A 395 -1.40 -3.67 -30.91
N ALA A 396 -0.39 -2.82 -30.67
CA ALA A 396 0.03 -2.42 -29.33
C ALA A 396 -1.11 -1.81 -28.47
N ALA A 397 -2.06 -1.12 -29.10
CA ALA A 397 -3.22 -0.51 -28.45
C ALA A 397 -4.17 -1.54 -27.81
N THR A 398 -4.33 -2.72 -28.41
CA THR A 398 -5.20 -3.81 -27.93
C THR A 398 -4.50 -4.77 -26.98
N ARG A 399 -3.16 -4.85 -27.05
CA ARG A 399 -2.34 -5.74 -26.24
C ARG A 399 -2.52 -5.51 -24.73
N ARG A 400 -2.69 -4.26 -24.30
CA ARG A 400 -2.91 -3.88 -22.88
C ARG A 400 -4.29 -4.31 -22.37
N LYS A 401 -5.33 -4.20 -23.21
CA LYS A 401 -6.71 -4.62 -22.91
C LYS A 401 -6.82 -6.16 -22.87
N ASN A 402 -6.13 -6.85 -23.78
CA ASN A 402 -6.13 -8.31 -23.83
C ASN A 402 -5.23 -8.92 -22.74
N ALA A 403 -4.12 -8.28 -22.37
CA ALA A 403 -3.35 -8.63 -21.18
C ALA A 403 -4.18 -8.48 -19.90
N ARG A 404 -4.97 -7.40 -19.77
CA ARG A 404 -5.94 -7.25 -18.67
C ARG A 404 -7.00 -8.36 -18.65
N SER A 405 -7.41 -8.87 -19.81
CA SER A 405 -8.35 -9.99 -19.94
C SER A 405 -7.72 -11.35 -19.58
N LYS A 406 -6.38 -11.48 -19.56
CA LYS A 406 -5.66 -12.67 -19.05
C LYS A 406 -5.75 -12.82 -17.53
N TYR A 407 -6.27 -11.82 -16.82
CA TYR A 407 -6.40 -11.79 -15.36
C TYR A 407 -7.80 -12.20 -14.87
N ALA A 408 -8.65 -12.75 -15.74
CA ALA A 408 -9.87 -13.43 -15.33
C ALA A 408 -9.55 -14.89 -14.96
N PRO A 409 -9.79 -15.35 -13.71
CA PRO A 409 -9.79 -16.78 -13.42
C PRO A 409 -10.81 -17.46 -14.33
N LEU A 410 -10.49 -18.68 -14.77
CA LEU A 410 -11.42 -19.47 -15.56
C LEU A 410 -12.72 -19.69 -14.77
N PRO A 411 -13.91 -19.53 -15.37
CA PRO A 411 -15.19 -19.82 -14.72
C PRO A 411 -15.22 -21.23 -14.10
N SER A 412 -14.54 -22.21 -14.70
CA SER A 412 -14.44 -23.58 -14.16
C SER A 412 -13.68 -23.68 -12.82
N VAL A 413 -12.81 -22.73 -12.49
CA VAL A 413 -12.14 -22.64 -11.18
C VAL A 413 -13.07 -22.02 -10.13
N LEU A 414 -14.11 -21.29 -10.55
CA LEU A 414 -15.14 -20.69 -9.70
C LEU A 414 -16.41 -21.57 -9.57
N ILE A 415 -16.72 -22.41 -10.57
CA ILE A 415 -17.93 -23.26 -10.61
C ILE A 415 -17.78 -24.54 -9.77
N LEU A 416 -16.57 -25.07 -9.57
CA LEU A 416 -16.37 -26.30 -8.77
C LEU A 416 -16.65 -26.15 -7.26
N TRP A 417 -17.13 -24.98 -6.80
CA TRP A 417 -17.40 -24.74 -5.38
C TRP A 417 -18.76 -24.07 -5.11
N VAL A 418 -19.74 -24.30 -6.00
CA VAL A 418 -21.16 -24.11 -5.69
C VAL A 418 -21.91 -25.42 -5.98
N SER A 419 -21.98 -26.28 -4.97
CA SER A 419 -23.14 -27.15 -4.77
C SER A 419 -23.30 -27.45 -3.28
N PRO A 420 -24.42 -27.10 -2.64
CA PRO A 420 -24.79 -27.66 -1.35
C PRO A 420 -25.29 -29.07 -1.62
N SER A 421 -24.57 -30.11 -1.18
CA SER A 421 -25.17 -31.45 -1.15
C SER A 421 -26.20 -31.50 -0.03
N SER A 422 -27.43 -31.14 -0.37
CA SER A 422 -28.63 -31.74 0.22
C SER A 422 -28.56 -33.24 -0.04
N LYS A 423 -28.32 -34.03 1.01
CA LYS A 423 -28.77 -35.42 1.04
C LYS A 423 -29.84 -35.54 2.12
N SER A 424 -31.09 -35.42 1.68
CA SER A 424 -32.23 -36.07 2.31
C SER A 424 -31.87 -37.53 2.57
N HIS A 425 -31.90 -37.95 3.83
CA HIS A 425 -32.00 -39.36 4.18
C HIS A 425 -33.49 -39.62 4.46
N SER A 426 -34.14 -40.27 3.51
CA SER A 426 -35.37 -41.01 3.73
C SER A 426 -35.08 -42.46 3.39
N THR A 427 -34.89 -43.26 4.44
CA THR A 427 -35.37 -44.63 4.71
C THR A 427 -34.50 -45.19 5.82
#